data_AF-A0A241V6P8-F1
#
_entry.id   AF-A0A241V6P8-F1
#
_cell.length_a   1.000
_cell.length_b   1.000
_cell.length_c   1.000
_cell.angle_alpha   90.00
_cell.angle_beta   90.00
_cell.angle_gamma   90.00
#
_symmetry.space_group_name_H-M   'P 1'
#
loop_
_entity.id
_entity.type
_entity.pdbx_description
1 polymer ?
#
loop_
_entity_poly.entity_id
_entity_poly.type
_entity_poly.pdbx_seq_one_letter_code
_entity_poly.pdbx_strand_id
1 'polypeptide(L)' 'MKEKSKISTDVRFRLANELHEPLKDMAKKEQRSMNYLMNKAVELLLKQESAKA' A
#
# COMPACT_ATOMS: atom_id res chain seq x y z
N MET A 1 26.27 -0.62 -11.13
CA MET A 1 25.43 0.51 -10.68
C MET A 1 24.85 0.09 -9.34
N LYS A 2 25.33 0.63 -8.21
CA LYS A 2 24.77 0.25 -6.90
C LYS A 2 23.32 0.70 -6.89
N GLU A 3 22.38 -0.24 -6.99
CA GLU A 3 20.97 0.03 -6.72
C GLU A 3 20.93 0.76 -5.38
N LYS A 4 20.46 2.02 -5.39
CA LYS A 4 20.14 2.72 -4.15
C LYS A 4 19.24 1.77 -3.39
N SER A 5 19.73 1.21 -2.29
CA SER A 5 18.91 0.45 -1.35
C SER A 5 17.67 1.29 -1.12
N LYS A 6 16.51 0.78 -1.56
CA LYS A 6 15.24 1.48 -1.33
C LYS A 6 15.13 1.61 0.19
N ILE A 7 15.43 2.80 0.69
CA ILE A 7 15.31 3.11 2.12
C ILE A 7 13.82 3.03 2.40
N SER A 8 13.37 1.90 2.94
CA SER A 8 12.01 1.73 3.42
C SER A 8 11.89 2.41 4.77
N THR A 9 10.82 3.17 4.96
CA THR A 9 10.46 3.73 6.26
C THR A 9 9.37 2.88 6.87
N ASP A 10 9.58 2.41 8.10
CA ASP A 10 8.55 1.69 8.85
C ASP A 10 7.50 2.68 9.35
N VAL A 11 6.23 2.39 9.04
CA VAL A 11 5.09 3.22 9.40
C VAL A 11 4.08 2.40 10.16
N ARG A 12 3.63 2.93 11.30
CA ARG A 12 2.49 2.36 12.03
C ARG A 12 1.21 3.01 11.52
N PHE A 13 0.31 2.20 10.98
CA PHE A 13 -0.99 2.66 10.49
C PHE A 13 -2.14 2.11 11.34
N ARG A 14 -3.22 2.88 11.48
CA ARG A 14 -4.47 2.44 12.11
C ARG A 14 -5.54 2.33 11.04
N LEU A 15 -6.02 1.12 10.81
CA LEU A 15 -7.10 0.84 9.88
C LEU A 15 -8.37 0.53 10.68
N ALA A 16 -9.53 1.01 10.21
CA ALA A 16 -10.80 0.60 10.78
C ALA A 16 -10.97 -0.92 10.60
N ASN A 17 -11.56 -1.61 11.58
CA ASN A 17 -11.74 -3.06 11.53
C ASN A 17 -12.48 -3.52 10.28
N GLU A 18 -13.47 -2.75 9.85
CA GLU A 18 -14.28 -2.99 8.65
C GLU A 18 -13.46 -2.96 7.34
N LEU A 19 -12.30 -2.30 7.35
CA LEU A 19 -11.40 -2.22 6.20
C LEU A 19 -10.25 -3.24 6.28
N HIS A 20 -9.92 -3.71 7.49
CA HIS A 20 -8.83 -4.66 7.70
C HIS A 20 -9.13 -6.05 7.14
N GLU A 21 -10.29 -6.61 7.45
CA GLU A 21 -10.63 -7.97 6.98
C GLU A 21 -10.72 -8.05 5.44
N PRO A 22 -11.38 -7.11 4.74
CA PRO A 22 -11.36 -7.09 3.28
C PRO A 22 -9.95 -6.97 2.67
N LEU A 23 -9.10 -6.14 3.26
CA LEU A 23 -7.71 -5.97 2.81
C LEU A 23 -6.90 -7.27 2.96
N LYS A 24 -7.09 -7.96 4.09
CA LYS A 24 -6.45 -9.24 4.38
C LYS A 24 -6.90 -10.32 3.41
N ASP A 25 -8.17 -10.39 3.07
CA ASP A 25 -8.69 -11.36 2.11
C ASP A 25 -8.26 -11.05 0.68
N MET A 26 -8.19 -9.78 0.30
CA MET A 26 -7.61 -9.35 -0.97
C MET A 26 -6.13 -9.76 -1.08
N ALA A 27 -5.35 -9.56 -0.03
CA ALA A 27 -3.95 -9.95 0.02
C ALA A 27 -3.77 -11.46 -0.23
N LYS A 28 -4.60 -12.31 0.40
CA LYS A 28 -4.61 -13.76 0.15
C LYS A 28 -4.97 -14.07 -1.31
N LYS A 29 -6.06 -13.49 -1.81
CA LYS A 29 -6.59 -13.76 -3.17
C LYS A 29 -5.57 -13.39 -4.25
N GLU A 30 -4.88 -12.27 -4.09
CA GLU A 30 -3.89 -11.78 -5.04
C GLU A 30 -2.48 -12.38 -4.84
N GLN A 31 -2.30 -13.24 -3.83
CA GLN A 31 -0.99 -13.79 -3.43
C GLN A 31 0.04 -12.67 -3.17
N ARG A 32 -0.39 -11.60 -2.50
CA ARG A 32 0.41 -10.43 -2.13
C ARG A 32 0.41 -10.21 -0.62
N SER A 33 1.38 -9.45 -0.12
CA SER A 33 1.35 -8.98 1.26
C SER A 33 0.40 -7.80 1.41
N MET A 34 -0.20 -7.63 2.58
CA MET A 34 -0.99 -6.42 2.88
C MET A 34 -0.14 -5.15 2.73
N ASN A 35 1.16 -5.21 3.07
CA ASN A 35 2.07 -4.07 2.88
C ASN A 35 2.18 -3.66 1.41
N TYR A 36 2.21 -4.64 0.48
CA TYR A 36 2.18 -4.36 -0.95
C TYR A 36 0.91 -3.60 -1.35
N LEU A 37 -0.26 -4.06 -0.89
CA LEU A 37 -1.54 -3.42 -1.18
C LEU A 37 -1.63 -2.00 -0.58
N MET A 38 -1.11 -1.80 0.63
CA MET A 38 -1.06 -0.48 1.26
C MET A 38 -0.18 0.49 0.48
N ASN A 39 1.03 0.07 0.07
CA ASN A 39 1.89 0.89 -0.78
C ASN A 39 1.19 1.21 -2.12
N LYS A 40 0.47 0.25 -2.68
CA LYS A 40 -0.29 0.45 -3.92
C LYS A 40 -1.42 1.46 -3.75
N ALA A 41 -2.15 1.41 -2.63
CA ALA A 41 -3.20 2.38 -2.33
C ALA A 41 -2.63 3.81 -2.25
N VAL A 42 -1.47 3.99 -1.61
CA VAL A 42 -0.77 5.28 -1.55
C VAL A 42 -0.36 5.76 -2.95
N GLU A 43 0.22 4.89 -3.78
CA GLU A 43 0.57 5.24 -5.17
C GLU A 43 -0.65 5.71 -5.98
N LEU A 44 -1.79 5.02 -5.82
CA LEU A 44 -3.02 5.33 -6.54
C LEU A 44 -3.61 6.67 -6.10
N LEU A 45 -3.62 6.95 -4.79
CA LEU A 45 -4.11 8.22 -4.24
C LEU A 45 -3.32 9.41 -4.80
N LEU A 46 -1.98 9.34 -4.74
CA LEU A 46 -1.11 10.42 -5.25
C LEU A 46 -1.27 10.65 -6.76
N LYS A 47 -1.47 9.57 -7.53
CA LYS A 47 -1.75 9.67 -8.97
C LYS A 47 -3.11 10.31 -9.25
N GLN A 48 -4.13 9.99 -8.46
CA GLN A 48 -5.46 10.57 -8.61
C GLN A 48 -5.47 12.08 -8.34
N GLU A 49 -4.72 12.53 -7.34
CA GLU A 49 -4.56 13.96 -7.05
C GLU A 49 -3.83 14.69 -8.18
N SER A 50 -2.79 14.05 -8.74
CA SER A 50 -2.01 14.61 -9.85
C SER A 50 -2.81 14.77 -11.15
N ALA A 51 -3.83 13.94 -11.37
CA ALA A 51 -4.69 14.00 -12.57
C ALA A 51 -5.80 15.06 -12.50
N LYS A 52 -6.00 15.69 -11.33
CA LYS A 52 -6.98 16.76 -11.11
C LYS A 52 -6.35 18.17 -11.16
N ALA A 53 -5.04 18.26 -11.41
CA ALA A 53 -4.27 19.50 -11.50
C ALA A 53 -4.10 19.97 -12.96
#